data_AF-A0A150XVN8-F1
#
_entry.id   AF-A0A150XVN8-F1
#
_cell.length_a   1.000
_cell.length_b   1.000
_cell.length_c   1.000
_cell.angle_alpha   90.00
_cell.angle_beta   90.00
_cell.angle_gamma   90.00
#
_symmetry.space_group_name_H-M   'P 1'
#
loop_
_entity.id
_entity.type
_entity.pdbx_description
1 polymer ?
#
loop_
_entity_poly.entity_id
_entity_poly.type
_entity_poly.pdbx_seq_one_letter_code
_entity_poly.pdbx_strand_id
1 'polypeptide(L)'
;MDDRRTRSERFGTKWRWLYLVGGIFYLANGISSLIKPREVYDYLGFDFNRWAYIGLHLIVAFLLLRLFIKNQKLLRQQIKDEVMNRQHKEN
;
A
#
# COMPACT_ATOMS: atom_id res chain seq x y z
N MET A 1 -27.39 -12.95 -5.11
CA MET A 1 -26.00 -13.24 -4.67
C MET A 1 -25.07 -12.46 -5.59
N ASP A 2 -24.63 -11.27 -5.19
CA ASP A 2 -23.69 -10.47 -5.97
C ASP A 2 -22.24 -10.93 -5.71
N ASP A 3 -21.84 -12.00 -6.39
CA ASP A 3 -20.45 -12.46 -6.45
C ASP A 3 -19.71 -11.87 -7.66
N ARG A 4 -19.95 -10.59 -7.96
CA ARG A 4 -19.15 -9.82 -8.93
C ARG A 4 -17.90 -9.20 -8.27
N ARG A 5 -17.31 -9.89 -7.29
CA ARG A 5 -16.05 -9.46 -6.67
C ARG A 5 -14.91 -9.84 -7.59
N THR A 6 -14.32 -8.83 -8.23
CA THR A 6 -13.16 -9.03 -9.11
C THR A 6 -12.03 -9.65 -8.30
N ARG A 7 -11.36 -10.66 -8.88
CA ARG A 7 -10.26 -11.42 -8.24
C ARG A 7 -9.22 -10.48 -7.60
N SER A 8 -8.94 -9.35 -8.24
CA SER A 8 -8.03 -8.30 -7.79
C SER A 8 -8.38 -7.70 -6.42
N GLU A 9 -9.66 -7.52 -6.08
CA GLU A 9 -10.07 -6.92 -4.81
C GLU A 9 -9.81 -7.86 -3.62
N ARG A 10 -10.07 -9.16 -3.80
CA ARG A 10 -9.75 -10.19 -2.79
C ARG A 10 -8.24 -10.27 -2.52
N PHE A 11 -7.44 -10.20 -3.57
CA PHE A 11 -5.98 -10.16 -3.44
C PHE A 11 -5.52 -8.88 -2.73
N GLY A 12 -6.02 -7.71 -3.15
CA GLY A 12 -5.65 -6.41 -2.55
C GLY A 12 -5.96 -6.34 -1.06
N THR A 13 -7.11 -6.86 -0.62
CA THR A 13 -7.48 -6.87 0.80
C THR A 13 -6.63 -7.84 1.62
N LYS A 14 -6.29 -9.03 1.08
CA LYS A 14 -5.45 -10.04 1.76
C LYS A 14 -4.01 -9.55 1.94
N TRP A 15 -3.44 -8.95 0.89
CA TRP A 15 -2.06 -8.49 0.87
C TRP A 15 -1.87 -7.05 1.35
N ARG A 16 -2.90 -6.40 1.91
CA ARG A 16 -2.84 -4.98 2.28
C ARG A 16 -1.67 -4.64 3.21
N TRP A 17 -1.35 -5.50 4.15
CA TRP A 17 -0.27 -5.29 5.10
C TRP A 17 1.10 -5.22 4.40
N LEU A 18 1.28 -5.92 3.27
CA LEU A 18 2.50 -5.78 2.46
C LEU A 18 2.61 -4.37 1.88
N TYR A 19 1.52 -3.75 1.45
CA TYR A 19 1.57 -2.36 0.99
C TYR A 19 1.99 -1.41 2.12
N LEU A 20 1.51 -1.63 3.33
CA LEU A 20 1.92 -0.81 4.48
C LEU A 20 3.41 -1.01 4.80
N VAL A 21 3.86 -2.26 4.95
CA VAL A 21 5.24 -2.59 5.28
C VAL A 21 6.18 -2.09 4.19
N GLY A 22 5.87 -2.37 2.92
CA GLY A 22 6.63 -1.85 1.78
C GLY A 22 6.69 -0.33 1.76
N GLY A 23 5.56 0.34 2.02
CA GLY A 23 5.51 1.80 2.09
C GLY A 23 6.44 2.38 3.17
N ILE A 24 6.48 1.76 4.35
CA ILE A 24 7.38 2.16 5.45
C ILE A 24 8.85 1.95 5.06
N PHE A 25 9.19 0.82 4.42
CA PHE A 25 10.56 0.57 3.96
C PHE A 25 11.03 1.63 2.95
N TYR A 26 10.21 1.93 1.94
CA TYR A 26 10.54 2.95 0.96
C TYR A 26 10.67 4.34 1.60
N LEU A 27 9.78 4.69 2.53
CA LEU A 27 9.84 5.94 3.27
C LEU A 27 11.13 6.04 4.12
N ALA A 28 11.46 4.98 4.86
CA ALA A 28 12.67 4.91 5.68
C ALA A 28 13.94 5.03 4.84
N ASN A 29 13.99 4.39 3.67
CA ASN A 29 15.12 4.52 2.74
C ASN A 29 15.24 5.94 2.16
N GLY A 30 14.11 6.59 1.83
CA GLY A 30 14.09 7.99 1.42
C GLY A 30 14.61 8.93 2.51
N ILE A 31 14.15 8.76 3.75
CA ILE A 31 14.60 9.55 4.91
C ILE A 31 16.07 9.28 5.24
N SER A 32 16.49 8.02 5.24
CA SER A 32 17.89 7.64 5.50
C SER A 32 18.84 8.30 4.51
N SER A 33 18.42 8.44 3.25
CA SER A 33 19.17 9.14 2.20
C SER A 33 19.26 10.66 2.39
N LEU A 34 18.35 11.26 3.18
CA LEU A 34 18.42 12.66 3.61
C LEU A 34 19.44 12.86 4.74
N ILE A 35 19.54 11.88 5.65
CA ILE A 35 20.42 11.97 6.83
C ILE A 35 21.86 11.55 6.48
N LYS A 36 22.02 10.49 5.68
CA LYS A 36 23.31 9.92 5.30
C LYS A 36 23.51 10.02 3.79
N PRO A 37 24.14 11.10 3.30
CA PRO A 37 24.44 11.21 1.89
C PRO A 37 25.42 10.10 1.46
N ARG A 38 25.17 9.49 0.31
CA ARG A 38 26.05 8.49 -0.32
C ARG A 38 26.63 9.06 -1.61
N GLU A 39 27.80 8.56 -1.99
CA GLU A 39 28.45 8.96 -3.25
C GLU A 39 27.69 8.47 -4.48
N VAL A 40 27.06 7.28 -4.38
CA VAL A 40 26.25 6.68 -5.44
C VAL A 40 24.90 6.24 -4.86
N TYR A 41 23.82 6.60 -5.56
CA TYR A 41 22.45 6.19 -5.25
C TYR A 41 21.94 5.25 -6.33
N ASP A 42 22.27 3.96 -6.19
CA ASP A 42 21.81 2.92 -7.11
C ASP A 42 20.39 2.46 -6.74
N TYR A 43 19.52 2.40 -7.74
CA TYR A 43 18.17 1.88 -7.61
C TYR A 43 17.80 1.03 -8.83
N LEU A 44 17.54 -0.26 -8.60
CA LEU A 44 17.22 -1.24 -9.66
C LEU A 44 18.29 -1.34 -10.76
N GLY A 45 19.56 -1.10 -10.43
CA GLY A 45 20.69 -1.17 -11.36
C GLY A 45 20.91 0.10 -12.17
N PHE A 46 20.30 1.21 -11.76
CA PHE A 46 20.49 2.53 -12.36
C PHE A 46 21.02 3.51 -11.32
N ASP A 47 22.03 4.26 -11.72
CA ASP A 47 22.57 5.36 -10.93
C ASP A 47 21.66 6.58 -11.00
N PHE A 48 21.11 6.98 -9.85
CA PHE A 48 20.31 8.18 -9.73
C PHE A 48 21.06 9.29 -8.99
N ASN A 49 20.67 10.53 -9.26
CA ASN A 49 21.01 11.61 -8.35
C ASN A 49 20.23 11.45 -7.03
N ARG A 50 20.78 11.98 -5.94
CA ARG A 50 20.21 11.91 -4.59
C ARG A 50 18.73 12.29 -4.54
N TRP A 51 18.37 13.40 -5.17
CA TRP A 51 17.01 13.96 -5.12
C TRP A 51 16.02 13.11 -5.90
N ALA A 52 16.43 12.55 -7.04
CA ALA A 52 15.65 11.62 -7.83
C ALA A 52 15.43 10.31 -7.07
N TYR A 53 16.48 9.78 -6.43
CA TYR A 53 16.38 8.59 -5.58
C TYR A 53 15.38 8.80 -4.44
N ILE A 54 15.48 9.91 -3.71
CA ILE A 54 14.57 10.25 -2.61
C ILE A 54 13.15 10.46 -3.13
N GLY A 55 12.99 11.24 -4.21
CA GLY A 55 11.70 11.51 -4.82
C GLY A 55 11.00 10.22 -5.26
N LEU A 56 11.72 9.30 -5.90
CA LEU A 56 11.20 8.01 -6.31
C LEU A 56 10.75 7.18 -5.10
N HIS A 57 11.57 7.11 -4.05
CA HIS A 57 11.23 6.40 -2.82
C HIS A 57 9.97 6.97 -2.15
N LEU A 58 9.84 8.29 -2.08
CA LEU A 58 8.66 8.96 -1.53
C LEU A 58 7.41 8.71 -2.38
N ILE A 59 7.52 8.76 -3.71
CA ILE A 59 6.42 8.47 -4.63
C ILE A 59 5.94 7.03 -4.44
N VAL A 60 6.86 6.05 -4.42
CA VAL A 60 6.52 4.65 -4.22
C VAL A 60 5.88 4.43 -2.84
N ALA A 61 6.45 5.01 -1.78
CA ALA A 61 5.87 4.95 -0.44
C ALA A 61 4.45 5.52 -0.38
N PHE A 62 4.21 6.65 -1.03
CA PHE A 62 2.90 7.29 -1.11
C PHE A 62 1.88 6.43 -1.86
N LEU A 63 2.26 5.85 -3.00
CA LEU A 63 1.39 4.95 -3.78
C LEU A 63 1.01 3.71 -2.97
N LEU A 64 1.96 3.10 -2.27
CA LEU A 64 1.74 1.94 -1.42
C LEU A 64 0.80 2.28 -0.24
N LEU A 65 1.00 3.43 0.40
CA LEU A 65 0.11 3.89 1.46
C LEU A 65 -1.31 4.15 0.94
N ARG A 66 -1.44 4.75 -0.25
CA ARG A 66 -2.74 4.98 -0.90
C ARG A 66 -3.46 3.66 -1.20
N LEU A 67 -2.75 2.65 -1.69
CA LEU A 67 -3.28 1.30 -1.91
C LEU A 67 -3.72 0.65 -0.60
N PHE A 68 -2.93 0.78 0.48
CA PHE A 68 -3.31 0.29 1.80
C PHE A 68 -4.62 0.91 2.28
N ILE A 69 -4.75 2.25 2.22
CA ILE A 69 -5.96 2.96 2.67
C ILE A 69 -7.18 2.52 1.84
N LYS A 70 -7.03 2.39 0.52
CA LYS A 70 -8.11 1.91 -0.35
C LYS A 70 -8.58 0.50 0.08
N ASN A 71 -7.64 -0.42 0.29
CA ASN A 71 -7.95 -1.79 0.69
C ASN A 71 -8.52 -1.90 2.11
N GLN A 72 -8.14 -1.00 3.03
CA GLN A 72 -8.73 -0.89 4.36
C GLN A 72 -10.18 -0.40 4.32
N LYS A 73 -10.49 0.59 3.46
CA LYS A 73 -11.87 1.06 3.26
C LYS A 73 -12.75 -0.05 2.69
N LEU A 74 -12.26 -0.79 1.70
CA LEU A 74 -12.95 -1.93 1.12
C LEU A 74 -13.27 -3.02 2.16
N LEU A 75 -12.30 -3.36 3.03
CA LEU A 75 -12.54 -4.32 4.11
C LEU A 75 -13.65 -3.85 5.07
N ARG A 76 -13.64 -2.57 5.47
CA ARG A 76 -14.67 -2.03 6.38
C ARG A 76 -16.07 -2.12 5.78
N GLN A 77 -16.20 -1.84 4.49
CA GLN A 77 -17.48 -1.99 3.78
C GLN A 77 -17.92 -3.45 3.77
N GLN A 78 -17.03 -4.38 3.44
CA GLN A 78 -17.32 -5.82 3.44
C GLN A 78 -17.83 -6.32 4.79
N ILE A 79 -17.19 -5.92 5.89
CA ILE A 79 -17.61 -6.31 7.24
C ILE A 79 -19.00 -5.74 7.55
N LYS A 80 -19.26 -4.47 7.19
CA LYS A 80 -20.56 -3.83 7.42
C LYS A 80 -21.68 -4.52 6.66
N ASP A 81 -21.47 -4.81 5.38
CA ASP A 81 -22.46 -5.48 4.53
C ASP A 81 -22.75 -6.91 5.00
N GLU A 82 -21.72 -7.62 5.48
CA GLU A 82 -21.87 -8.97 6.03
C GLU A 82 -22.66 -8.97 7.33
N VAL A 83 -22.41 -8.03 8.25
CA VAL A 83 -23.16 -7.88 9.50
C VAL A 83 -24.64 -7.55 9.23
N MET A 84 -24.91 -6.59 8.34
CA MET A 84 -26.29 -6.22 7.97
C MET A 84 -27.07 -7.40 7.37
N ASN A 85 -26.43 -8.18 6.49
CA ASN A 85 -27.07 -9.34 5.87
C ASN A 85 -27.33 -10.49 6.87
N ARG A 86 -26.50 -10.64 7.92
CA ARG A 86 -26.75 -11.63 8.98
C ARG A 86 -27.95 -11.22 9.84
N GLN A 87 -28.02 -9.95 10.25
CA GLN A 87 -29.16 -9.43 11.00
C GLN A 87 -30.49 -9.55 10.25
N HIS A 88 -30.47 -9.40 8.92
CA HIS A 88 -31.67 -9.52 8.11
C HIS A 88 -32.13 -10.98 7.87
N LYS A 89 -31.26 -11.97 8.11
CA LYS A 89 -31.58 -13.40 8.01
C LYS A 89 -32.05 -14.01 9.32
N GLU A 90 -31.72 -13.37 10.45
CA GLU A 90 -32.12 -13.81 11.80
C GLU A 90 -33.46 -13.22 12.25
N ASN A 91 -33.99 -12.23 11.53
CA ASN A 91 -35.35 -11.68 11.65
C ASN A 91 -36.27 -12.23 10.56
#